data_AF-A0A7X0MCI2-F1
#
_entry.id   AF-A0A7X0MCI2-F1
#
_cell.length_a   1.000
_cell.length_b   1.000
_cell.length_c   1.000
_cell.angle_alpha   90.00
_cell.angle_beta   90.00
_cell.angle_gamma   90.00
#
_symmetry.space_group_name_H-M   'P 1'
#
loop_
_entity.id
_entity.type
_entity.pdbx_description
1 polymer ?
#
loop_
_entity_poly.entity_id
_entity_poly.type
_entity_poly.pdbx_seq_one_letter_code
_entity_poly.pdbx_strand_id
1 'polypeptide(L)'
;MQLLTNHCSRTGLGLLLALALVLTGALSAEAGSDARRHQDSALNSLREDLAKNFNVMPGMTGAKEVRVRLHLRLSRNGEIVGKPKVTVTGGPKATQQAITTAAVRAVLRSAPFKKLPIDQYDDWKEVTINFGPAI
;
A
#
# COMPACT_ATOMS: atom_id res chain seq x y z
N MET A 1 38.47 -66.70 1.43
CA MET A 1 37.39 -65.71 1.17
C MET A 1 36.51 -65.72 2.42
N GLN A 2 36.72 -64.92 3.49
CA GLN A 2 36.57 -63.46 3.54
C GLN A 2 35.39 -63.02 2.66
N LEU A 3 34.30 -62.44 3.14
CA LEU A 3 34.14 -61.48 4.23
C LEU A 3 32.64 -61.21 4.48
N LEU A 4 32.31 -60.90 5.75
CA LEU A 4 31.32 -59.91 6.21
C LEU A 4 29.82 -60.15 5.85
N THR A 5 29.02 -60.76 6.73
CA THR A 5 28.22 -60.13 7.81
C THR A 5 27.54 -58.81 7.42
N ASN A 6 26.19 -58.79 7.41
CA ASN A 6 25.38 -57.66 7.88
C ASN A 6 23.95 -58.19 8.13
N HIS A 7 23.64 -58.58 9.35
CA HIS A 7 23.06 -57.77 10.44
C HIS A 7 21.54 -57.62 10.37
N CYS A 8 20.94 -58.27 11.36
CA CYS A 8 19.54 -58.25 11.78
C CYS A 8 19.16 -56.90 12.40
N SER A 9 17.95 -56.40 12.09
CA SER A 9 17.02 -55.87 13.12
C SER A 9 15.62 -55.62 12.56
N ARG A 10 14.76 -56.62 12.77
CA ARG A 10 13.49 -56.48 13.52
C ARG A 10 12.70 -55.19 13.24
N THR A 11 11.95 -55.18 12.16
CA THR A 11 10.85 -54.23 11.93
C THR A 11 9.75 -54.50 12.95
N GLY A 12 9.70 -53.65 13.98
CA GLY A 12 8.67 -53.67 15.02
C GLY A 12 7.32 -53.25 14.45
N LEU A 13 6.34 -54.11 14.72
CA LEU A 13 4.91 -53.87 14.59
C LEU A 13 4.54 -52.56 15.30
N GLY A 14 4.12 -51.55 14.55
CA GLY A 14 3.72 -50.23 15.06
C GLY A 14 2.45 -49.75 14.39
N LEU A 15 1.37 -50.53 14.52
CA LEU A 15 0.02 -50.10 14.20
C LEU A 15 -0.51 -49.31 15.40
N LEU A 16 -0.51 -47.98 15.35
CA LEU A 16 -1.43 -47.16 16.13
C LEU A 16 -1.75 -45.89 15.32
N LEU A 17 -3.00 -45.82 14.91
CA LEU A 17 -3.65 -44.68 14.28
C LEU A 17 -3.41 -43.39 15.07
N ALA A 18 -2.87 -42.38 14.41
CA ALA A 18 -2.99 -40.99 14.85
C ALA A 18 -3.53 -40.15 13.70
N LEU A 19 -4.78 -40.43 13.30
CA LEU A 19 -5.60 -39.50 12.53
C LEU A 19 -6.51 -38.78 13.53
N ALA A 20 -5.98 -37.74 14.16
CA ALA A 20 -6.79 -36.71 14.81
C ALA A 20 -6.59 -35.42 14.02
N LEU A 21 -7.59 -35.09 13.22
CA LEU A 21 -7.70 -33.92 12.37
C LEU A 21 -7.56 -32.64 13.23
N VAL A 22 -6.38 -32.02 13.28
CA VAL A 22 -6.26 -30.65 13.80
C VAL A 22 -6.77 -29.72 12.71
N LEU A 23 -8.07 -29.48 12.69
CA LEU A 23 -8.70 -28.38 11.96
C LEU A 23 -9.14 -27.31 12.97
N THR A 24 -8.18 -26.78 13.74
CA THR A 24 -8.40 -25.57 14.52
C THR A 24 -8.31 -24.40 13.55
N GLY A 25 -9.43 -23.71 13.33
CA GLY A 25 -9.68 -22.83 12.19
C GLY A 25 -8.61 -21.77 11.92
N ALA A 26 -7.95 -21.89 10.77
CA ALA A 26 -7.21 -20.82 10.13
C ALA A 26 -8.15 -20.06 9.16
N LEU A 27 -9.20 -19.40 9.68
CA LEU A 27 -10.06 -18.53 8.83
C LEU A 27 -9.76 -17.04 9.02
N SER A 28 -8.83 -16.68 9.91
CA SER A 28 -8.56 -15.28 10.26
C SER A 28 -7.29 -14.69 9.64
N ALA A 29 -6.48 -15.47 8.91
CA ALA A 29 -5.26 -14.99 8.26
C ALA A 29 -5.52 -14.46 6.83
N GLU A 30 -6.30 -15.19 6.02
CA GLU A 30 -6.61 -14.80 4.63
C GLU A 30 -7.36 -13.47 4.55
N ALA A 31 -8.44 -13.29 5.31
CA ALA A 31 -9.27 -12.08 5.26
C ALA A 31 -8.49 -10.79 5.61
N GLY A 32 -7.58 -10.87 6.58
CA GLY A 32 -6.70 -9.75 6.94
C GLY A 32 -5.64 -9.47 5.88
N SER A 33 -5.16 -10.49 5.18
CA SER A 33 -4.17 -10.35 4.12
C SER A 33 -4.76 -9.75 2.84
N ASP A 34 -5.99 -10.14 2.49
CA ASP A 34 -6.66 -9.63 1.29
C ASP A 34 -7.10 -8.18 1.47
N ALA A 35 -7.73 -7.82 2.61
CA ALA A 35 -8.06 -6.43 2.94
C ALA A 35 -6.82 -5.50 2.90
N ARG A 36 -5.66 -5.98 3.38
CA ARG A 36 -4.42 -5.21 3.31
C ARG A 36 -3.91 -5.04 1.87
N ARG A 37 -3.87 -6.12 1.07
CA ARG A 37 -3.48 -6.05 -0.35
C ARG A 37 -4.39 -5.11 -1.14
N HIS A 38 -5.68 -5.17 -0.87
CA HIS A 38 -6.73 -4.35 -1.46
C HIS A 38 -6.51 -2.86 -1.19
N GLN A 39 -6.38 -2.49 0.09
CA GLN A 39 -6.03 -1.14 0.52
C GLN A 39 -4.73 -0.63 -0.11
N ASP A 40 -3.69 -1.47 -0.16
CA ASP A 40 -2.39 -1.13 -0.75
C ASP A 40 -2.52 -0.87 -2.26
N SER A 41 -3.34 -1.66 -2.97
CA SER A 41 -3.55 -1.51 -4.42
C SER A 41 -4.32 -0.23 -4.79
N ALA A 42 -5.34 0.14 -4.01
CA ALA A 42 -6.10 1.36 -4.21
C ALA A 42 -5.25 2.60 -3.92
N LEU A 43 -4.54 2.62 -2.80
CA LEU A 43 -3.63 3.72 -2.45
C LEU A 43 -2.46 3.84 -3.42
N ASN A 44 -1.96 2.73 -3.97
CA ASN A 44 -0.95 2.75 -5.00
C ASN A 44 -1.49 3.40 -6.29
N SER A 45 -2.68 3.02 -6.73
CA SER A 45 -3.32 3.61 -7.91
C SER A 45 -3.52 5.12 -7.76
N LEU A 46 -3.97 5.58 -6.59
CA LEU A 46 -4.07 7.02 -6.28
C LEU A 46 -2.71 7.72 -6.32
N ARG A 47 -1.67 7.10 -5.74
CA ARG A 47 -0.31 7.64 -5.77
C ARG A 47 0.22 7.76 -7.19
N GLU A 48 0.01 6.77 -8.04
CA GLU A 48 0.43 6.78 -9.44
C GLU A 48 -0.25 7.91 -10.22
N ASP A 49 -1.58 8.02 -10.11
CA ASP A 49 -2.35 9.06 -10.81
C ASP A 49 -1.94 10.46 -10.35
N LEU A 50 -1.64 10.66 -9.07
CA LEU A 50 -1.13 11.92 -8.54
C LEU A 50 0.30 12.19 -9.00
N ALA A 51 1.20 11.21 -8.90
CA ALA A 51 2.60 11.34 -9.29
C ALA A 51 2.75 11.73 -10.76
N LYS A 52 1.92 11.15 -11.65
CA LYS A 52 1.88 11.48 -13.07
C LYS A 52 1.62 12.96 -13.35
N ASN A 53 0.78 13.60 -12.52
CA ASN A 53 0.41 15.01 -12.69
C ASN A 53 1.23 15.96 -11.80
N PHE A 54 1.99 15.43 -10.85
CA PHE A 54 2.81 16.20 -9.92
C PHE A 54 4.17 16.55 -10.53
N ASN A 55 4.17 17.52 -11.44
CA ASN A 55 5.40 18.06 -12.01
C ASN A 55 5.93 19.26 -11.19
N VAL A 56 7.16 19.14 -10.72
CA VAL A 56 7.87 20.18 -9.97
C VAL A 56 9.17 20.52 -10.69
N MET A 57 9.55 21.81 -10.67
CA MET A 57 10.76 22.26 -11.33
C MET A 57 12.00 21.58 -10.69
N PRO A 58 12.90 20.97 -11.48
CA PRO A 58 14.12 20.40 -10.94
C PRO A 58 15.04 21.49 -10.38
N GLY A 59 15.93 21.12 -9.44
CA GLY A 59 16.99 22.00 -8.96
C GLY A 59 16.58 23.11 -7.99
N MET A 60 15.33 23.15 -7.50
CA MET A 60 14.95 24.15 -6.52
C MET A 60 15.69 23.95 -5.19
N THR A 61 16.17 25.05 -4.63
CA THR A 61 16.83 25.08 -3.33
C THR A 61 15.93 24.52 -2.22
N GLY A 62 16.49 23.61 -1.42
CA GLY A 62 15.81 22.98 -0.28
C GLY A 62 14.64 22.05 -0.65
N ALA A 63 14.45 21.71 -1.93
CA ALA A 63 13.37 20.80 -2.35
C ALA A 63 13.44 19.42 -1.69
N LYS A 64 14.64 18.93 -1.36
CA LYS A 64 14.85 17.64 -0.68
C LYS A 64 14.31 17.63 0.76
N GLU A 65 14.19 18.79 1.38
CA GLU A 65 13.66 18.95 2.74
C GLU A 65 12.13 19.02 2.73
N VAL A 66 11.53 19.28 1.57
CA VAL A 66 10.09 19.50 1.46
C VAL A 66 9.32 18.19 1.61
N ARG A 67 8.28 18.23 2.42
CA ARG A 67 7.28 17.17 2.61
C ARG A 67 5.92 17.69 2.23
N VAL A 68 5.14 16.86 1.54
CA VAL A 68 3.78 17.19 1.10
C VAL A 68 2.82 16.15 1.64
N ARG A 69 1.75 16.61 2.28
CA ARG A 69 0.62 15.79 2.72
C ARG A 69 -0.64 16.22 1.99
N LEU A 70 -1.23 15.30 1.25
CA LEU A 70 -2.49 15.48 0.54
C LEU A 70 -3.58 14.73 1.28
N HIS A 71 -4.66 15.41 1.63
CA HIS A 71 -5.85 14.80 2.21
C HIS A 71 -7.02 15.00 1.25
N LEU A 72 -7.58 13.89 0.80
CA LEU A 72 -8.60 13.83 -0.25
C LEU A 72 -9.82 13.12 0.27
N ARG A 73 -10.99 13.59 -0.16
CA ARG A 73 -12.26 12.88 -0.05
C ARG A 73 -12.77 12.62 -1.45
N LEU A 74 -13.17 11.39 -1.72
CA LEU A 74 -13.57 10.93 -3.04
C LEU A 74 -14.97 10.34 -2.97
N SER A 75 -15.77 10.55 -4.02
CA SER A 75 -17.04 9.84 -4.20
C SER A 75 -16.80 8.50 -4.89
N ARG A 76 -17.82 7.63 -4.90
CA ARG A 76 -17.78 6.30 -5.52
C ARG A 76 -17.36 6.28 -7.00
N ASN A 77 -17.53 7.38 -7.72
CA ASN A 77 -17.10 7.55 -9.12
C ASN A 77 -15.67 8.11 -9.26
N GLY A 78 -14.93 8.27 -8.15
CA GLY A 78 -13.57 8.82 -8.13
C GLY A 78 -13.49 10.34 -8.25
N GLU A 79 -14.60 11.07 -8.20
CA GLU A 79 -14.60 12.54 -8.17
C GLU A 79 -14.16 13.08 -6.81
N ILE A 80 -13.58 14.28 -6.79
CA ILE A 80 -13.21 14.94 -5.54
C ILE A 80 -14.47 15.50 -4.88
N VAL A 81 -14.67 15.14 -3.62
CA VAL A 81 -15.76 15.65 -2.79
C VAL A 81 -15.24 16.78 -1.90
N GLY A 82 -15.76 17.98 -2.09
CA GLY A 82 -15.35 19.15 -1.33
C GLY A 82 -14.00 19.70 -1.79
N LYS A 83 -13.23 20.27 -0.85
CA LYS A 83 -11.92 20.87 -1.14
C LYS A 83 -10.78 19.95 -0.71
N PRO A 84 -9.85 19.58 -1.60
CA PRO A 84 -8.67 18.83 -1.21
C PRO A 84 -7.78 19.70 -0.32
N LYS A 85 -7.20 19.09 0.71
CA LYS A 85 -6.29 19.79 1.63
C LYS A 85 -4.85 19.40 1.30
N VAL A 86 -4.03 20.41 1.04
CA VAL A 86 -2.59 20.27 0.79
C VAL A 86 -1.84 20.94 1.92
N THR A 87 -0.94 20.19 2.58
CA THR A 87 -0.02 20.73 3.59
C THR A 87 1.39 20.51 3.10
N VAL A 88 2.20 21.57 3.09
CA VAL A 88 3.61 21.51 2.68
C VAL A 88 4.46 22.05 3.83
N THR A 89 5.52 21.32 4.17
CA THR A 89 6.45 21.67 5.25
C THR A 89 7.90 21.46 4.80
N GLY A 90 8.85 22.07 5.53
CA GLY A 90 10.28 21.98 5.23
C GLY A 90 10.73 22.91 4.08
N GLY A 91 12.04 23.13 3.96
CA GLY A 91 12.64 23.97 2.92
C GLY A 91 12.20 25.45 2.90
N PRO A 92 12.69 26.24 1.93
CA PRO A 92 12.35 27.66 1.79
C PRO A 92 10.87 27.90 1.42
N LYS A 93 10.28 29.02 1.90
CA LYS A 93 8.88 29.39 1.58
C LYS A 93 8.58 29.44 0.08
N ALA A 94 9.49 29.98 -0.74
CA ALA A 94 9.31 30.05 -2.19
C ALA A 94 9.18 28.65 -2.82
N THR A 95 10.03 27.70 -2.39
CA THR A 95 9.98 26.29 -2.80
C THR A 95 8.68 25.63 -2.35
N GLN A 96 8.25 25.87 -1.10
CA GLN A 96 6.97 25.36 -0.58
C GLN A 96 5.77 25.87 -1.40
N GLN A 97 5.75 27.14 -1.79
CA GLN A 97 4.68 27.74 -2.59
C GLN A 97 4.61 27.12 -4.00
N ALA A 98 5.76 26.95 -4.65
CA ALA A 98 5.84 26.30 -5.96
C ALA A 98 5.33 24.85 -5.90
N ILE A 99 5.76 24.10 -4.87
CA ILE A 99 5.33 22.72 -4.64
C ILE A 99 3.83 22.63 -4.29
N THR A 100 3.32 23.56 -3.47
CA THR A 100 1.88 23.62 -3.14
C THR A 100 1.05 23.79 -4.41
N THR A 101 1.45 24.71 -5.28
CA THR A 101 0.77 24.97 -6.56
C THR A 101 0.80 23.74 -7.46
N ALA A 102 1.95 23.05 -7.54
CA ALA A 102 2.09 21.82 -8.30
C ALA A 102 1.23 20.68 -7.73
N ALA A 103 1.17 20.53 -6.41
CA ALA A 103 0.39 19.51 -5.73
C ALA A 103 -1.13 19.71 -5.93
N VAL A 104 -1.62 20.95 -5.77
CA VAL A 104 -3.04 21.27 -6.04
C VAL A 104 -3.39 20.95 -7.50
N ARG A 105 -2.52 21.34 -8.44
CA ARG A 105 -2.71 21.03 -9.86
C ARG A 105 -2.75 19.52 -10.09
N ALA A 106 -1.88 18.76 -9.44
CA ALA A 106 -1.83 17.31 -9.58
C ALA A 106 -3.17 16.69 -9.17
N VAL A 107 -3.68 17.04 -7.99
CA VAL A 107 -4.96 16.56 -7.48
C VAL A 107 -6.10 16.86 -8.45
N LEU A 108 -6.22 18.11 -8.92
CA LEU A 108 -7.31 18.52 -9.80
C LEU A 108 -7.25 17.85 -11.18
N ARG A 109 -6.05 17.56 -11.69
CA ARG A 109 -5.87 16.88 -12.98
C ARG A 109 -6.02 15.37 -12.92
N SER A 110 -5.91 14.78 -11.74
CA SER A 110 -6.07 13.34 -11.53
C SER A 110 -7.53 12.93 -11.37
N ALA A 111 -8.44 13.86 -11.06
CA ALA A 111 -9.86 13.59 -11.00
C ALA A 111 -10.49 13.45 -12.40
N PRO A 112 -11.44 12.52 -12.59
CA PRO A 112 -11.82 11.46 -11.65
C PRO A 112 -10.78 10.33 -11.56
N PHE A 113 -10.59 9.78 -10.37
CA PHE A 113 -9.73 8.62 -10.12
C PHE A 113 -10.43 7.33 -10.54
N LYS A 114 -10.12 6.82 -11.73
CA LYS A 114 -10.87 5.71 -12.36
C LYS A 114 -10.42 4.31 -11.95
N LYS A 115 -9.22 4.18 -11.40
CA LYS A 115 -8.60 2.88 -11.06
C LYS A 115 -8.85 2.50 -9.60
N LEU A 116 -10.09 2.66 -9.13
CA LEU A 116 -10.47 2.40 -7.75
C LEU A 116 -11.50 1.27 -7.68
N PRO A 117 -11.22 0.19 -6.94
CA PRO A 117 -12.17 -0.90 -6.76
C PRO A 117 -13.38 -0.43 -5.93
N ILE A 118 -14.57 -0.52 -6.51
CA ILE A 118 -15.82 0.03 -5.93
C ILE A 118 -16.26 -0.71 -4.67
N ASP A 119 -15.96 -2.00 -4.60
CA ASP A 119 -16.17 -2.91 -3.48
C ASP A 119 -15.39 -2.49 -2.23
N GLN A 120 -14.31 -1.71 -2.38
CA GLN A 120 -13.43 -1.25 -1.31
C GLN A 120 -13.59 0.26 -1.04
N TYR A 121 -14.77 0.83 -1.32
CA TYR A 121 -14.97 2.28 -1.19
C TYR A 121 -14.59 2.84 0.18
N ASP A 122 -14.81 2.09 1.26
CA ASP A 122 -14.48 2.54 2.61
C ASP A 122 -12.97 2.73 2.85
N ASP A 123 -12.14 2.04 2.09
CA ASP A 123 -10.67 2.07 2.15
C ASP A 123 -10.09 3.32 1.48
N TRP A 124 -10.84 3.95 0.56
CA TRP A 124 -10.33 5.05 -0.26
C TRP A 124 -11.22 6.29 -0.36
N LYS A 125 -12.44 6.27 0.21
CA LYS A 125 -13.35 7.44 0.25
C LYS A 125 -12.74 8.67 0.93
N GLU A 126 -11.80 8.47 1.86
CA GLU A 126 -11.05 9.52 2.53
C GLU A 126 -9.64 9.04 2.81
N VAL A 127 -8.64 9.66 2.17
CA VAL A 127 -7.25 9.19 2.23
C VAL A 127 -6.28 10.32 2.47
N THR A 128 -5.15 9.97 3.09
CA THR A 128 -3.99 10.84 3.21
C THR A 128 -2.80 10.24 2.48
N ILE A 129 -2.23 11.00 1.54
CA ILE A 129 -1.08 10.59 0.74
C ILE A 129 0.07 11.54 1.02
N ASN A 130 1.24 10.98 1.32
CA ASN A 130 2.46 11.74 1.59
C ASN A 130 3.43 11.63 0.42
N PHE A 131 4.03 12.74 0.02
CA PHE A 131 5.12 12.84 -0.95
C PHE A 131 6.35 13.50 -0.31
N GLY A 132 7.53 13.11 -0.77
CA GLY A 132 8.82 13.48 -0.18
C GLY A 132 9.46 12.29 0.54
N PRO A 133 10.61 12.50 1.19
CA PRO A 133 11.27 11.41 1.90
C PRO A 133 10.34 10.84 3.00
N ALA A 134 10.67 9.65 3.50
CA ALA A 134 9.95 9.08 4.64
C ALA A 134 10.07 10.02 5.86
N ILE A 135 8.95 10.22 6.56
CA ILE A 135 8.89 10.87 7.87
C ILE A 135 9.33 9.91 8.96
#